data_AF-A0A520EWM4-F1
#
_entry.id   AF-A0A520EWM4-F1
#
_cell.length_a   1.000
_cell.length_b   1.000
_cell.length_c   1.000
_cell.angle_alpha   90.00
_cell.angle_beta   90.00
_cell.angle_gamma   90.00
#
_symmetry.space_group_name_H-M   'P 1'
#
loop_
_entity.id
_entity.type
_entity.pdbx_description
1 polymer ?
#
loop_
_entity_poly.entity_id
_entity_poly.type
_entity_poly.pdbx_seq_one_letter_code
_entity_poly.pdbx_strand_id
1 'polypeptide(L)'
;MLLNRDDWYDISRDLDWELSYVDPAVAFPTSWSGAGDVPKDAWDKWDEPFRVSYRDYVRIQREKESGVKAVSSALVRSGTYEKLDPAHVAASHLHMGTTCMVEHMAVTMQSRFCRFAPTPRWRNLGVFGMLDETRHAQLDLRFSHDLLKQDPRFDWSQKAFHTKEWGVLAVKNF
;
A
#
# COMPACT_ATOMS: atom_id res chain seq x y z
N MET A 1 -13.20 -14.79 -27.79
CA MET A 1 -11.87 -15.16 -27.23
C MET A 1 -11.37 -13.96 -26.44
N LEU A 2 -10.78 -14.14 -25.25
CA LEU A 2 -10.16 -13.03 -24.51
C LEU A 2 -8.78 -12.74 -25.11
N LEU A 3 -8.42 -11.46 -25.25
CA LEU A 3 -7.07 -11.05 -25.70
C LEU A 3 -6.02 -11.45 -24.66
N ASN A 4 -4.79 -11.75 -25.11
CA ASN A 4 -3.67 -11.89 -24.18
C ASN A 4 -3.35 -10.52 -23.61
N ARG A 5 -2.87 -10.47 -22.36
CA ARG A 5 -2.56 -9.21 -21.69
C ARG A 5 -1.62 -8.35 -22.54
N ASP A 6 -0.55 -8.94 -23.05
CA ASP A 6 0.49 -8.20 -23.76
C ASP A 6 -0.01 -7.60 -25.08
N ASP A 7 -1.12 -8.11 -25.65
CA ASP A 7 -1.73 -7.56 -26.87
C ASP A 7 -2.39 -6.19 -26.65
N TRP A 8 -2.76 -5.85 -25.40
CA TRP A 8 -3.49 -4.60 -25.08
C TRP A 8 -2.88 -3.81 -23.93
N TYR A 9 -1.88 -4.35 -23.22
CA TYR A 9 -1.37 -3.77 -21.99
C TYR A 9 -0.81 -2.35 -22.20
N ASP A 10 -0.12 -2.09 -23.31
CA ASP A 10 0.40 -0.76 -23.63
C ASP A 10 -0.69 0.29 -23.78
N ILE A 11 -1.85 -0.07 -24.35
CA ILE A 11 -3.01 0.83 -24.47
C ILE A 11 -3.50 1.27 -23.10
N SER A 12 -3.41 0.41 -22.08
CA SER A 12 -3.87 0.74 -20.72
C SER A 12 -2.98 1.73 -19.98
N ARG A 13 -1.77 2.00 -20.50
CA ARG A 13 -0.74 2.83 -19.86
C ARG A 13 -0.18 3.92 -20.77
N ASP A 14 -0.76 4.09 -21.96
CA ASP A 14 -0.55 5.24 -22.84
C ASP A 14 -1.68 6.25 -22.62
N LEU A 15 -1.56 7.02 -21.53
CA LEU A 15 -2.63 7.87 -21.02
C LEU A 15 -2.25 9.35 -20.94
N ASP A 16 -1.09 9.74 -21.46
CA ASP A 16 -0.67 11.14 -21.50
C ASP A 16 -1.27 11.87 -22.70
N TRP A 17 -1.51 13.17 -22.52
CA TRP A 17 -1.95 14.06 -23.59
C TRP A 17 -1.33 15.44 -23.42
N GLU A 18 -1.36 16.25 -24.49
CA GLU A 18 -0.92 17.64 -24.43
C GLU A 18 -1.98 18.50 -23.74
N LEU A 19 -1.61 19.16 -22.65
CA LEU A 19 -2.52 20.06 -21.93
C LEU A 19 -2.69 21.37 -22.70
N SER A 20 -3.93 21.77 -22.97
CA SER A 20 -4.24 22.99 -23.72
C SER A 20 -4.79 24.15 -22.87
N TYR A 21 -5.36 23.86 -21.70
CA TYR A 21 -6.03 24.86 -20.85
C TYR A 21 -5.27 25.22 -19.56
N VAL A 22 -4.23 24.45 -19.22
CA VAL A 22 -3.44 24.63 -18.00
C VAL A 22 -1.98 24.38 -18.34
N ASP A 23 -1.08 25.21 -17.81
CA ASP A 23 0.36 24.99 -17.89
C ASP A 23 0.73 23.62 -17.28
N PRO A 24 1.46 22.74 -17.99
CA PRO A 24 1.97 21.48 -17.45
C PRO A 24 2.68 21.60 -16.11
N ALA A 25 3.42 22.68 -15.85
CA ALA A 25 4.10 22.91 -14.57
C ALA A 25 3.13 23.20 -13.42
N VAL A 26 1.94 23.74 -13.71
CA VAL A 26 0.85 23.91 -12.73
C VAL A 26 0.14 22.59 -12.49
N ALA A 27 -0.12 21.81 -13.56
CA ALA A 27 -0.79 20.52 -13.45
C ALA A 27 0.09 19.44 -12.81
N PHE A 28 1.41 19.49 -13.00
CA PHE A 28 2.40 18.55 -12.48
C PHE A 28 3.61 19.29 -11.90
N PRO A 29 3.48 19.90 -10.71
CA PRO A 29 4.55 20.68 -10.12
C PRO A 29 5.78 19.83 -9.80
N THR A 30 6.99 20.34 -10.05
CA THR A 30 8.26 19.64 -9.81
C THR A 30 8.42 19.16 -8.37
N SER A 31 7.93 19.94 -7.40
CA SER A 31 7.94 19.58 -5.98
C SER A 31 7.11 18.33 -5.66
N TRP A 32 6.20 17.92 -6.55
CA TRP A 32 5.33 16.75 -6.41
C TRP A 32 5.67 15.61 -7.36
N SER A 33 6.09 15.91 -8.59
CA SER A 33 6.36 14.89 -9.61
C SER A 33 7.69 14.17 -9.41
N GLY A 34 8.69 14.83 -8.81
CA GLY A 34 10.01 14.25 -8.61
C GLY A 34 10.76 13.96 -9.92
N ALA A 35 10.30 14.50 -11.06
CA ALA A 35 10.89 14.27 -12.38
C ALA A 35 12.31 14.86 -12.49
N GLY A 36 12.63 15.89 -11.70
CA GLY A 36 13.93 16.58 -11.73
C GLY A 36 14.29 17.06 -13.13
N ASP A 37 15.56 16.88 -13.50
CA ASP A 37 16.10 17.24 -14.82
C ASP A 37 16.01 16.07 -15.82
N VAL A 38 15.27 14.99 -15.51
CA VAL A 38 15.16 13.82 -16.38
C VAL A 38 14.29 14.17 -17.59
N PRO A 39 14.80 14.04 -18.82
CA PRO A 39 14.04 14.33 -20.02
C PRO A 39 12.78 13.46 -20.16
N LYS A 40 11.73 14.02 -20.78
CA LYS A 40 10.48 13.30 -21.03
C LYS A 40 10.69 11.97 -21.78
N ASP A 41 11.56 11.96 -22.80
CA ASP A 41 11.82 10.76 -23.60
C ASP A 41 12.50 9.63 -22.80
N ALA A 42 13.20 9.95 -21.70
CA ALA A 42 13.73 8.95 -20.79
C ALA A 42 12.62 8.31 -19.94
N TRP A 43 11.63 9.10 -19.50
CA TRP A 43 10.44 8.59 -18.81
C TRP A 43 9.54 7.76 -19.73
N ASP A 44 9.45 8.12 -21.01
CA ASP A 44 8.67 7.38 -22.01
C ASP A 44 9.26 5.99 -22.30
N LYS A 45 10.59 5.84 -22.16
CA LYS A 45 11.32 4.58 -22.34
C LYS A 45 11.31 3.68 -21.09
N TRP A 46 10.93 4.22 -19.94
CA TRP A 46 10.86 3.43 -18.71
C TRP A 46 9.71 2.43 -18.79
N ASP A 47 9.95 1.18 -18.37
CA ASP A 47 8.96 0.10 -18.41
C ASP A 47 8.95 -0.67 -17.09
N GLU A 48 7.78 -0.94 -16.54
CA GLU A 48 7.68 -1.73 -15.33
C GLU A 48 7.97 -3.22 -15.58
N PRO A 49 8.85 -3.84 -14.78
CA PRO A 49 9.18 -5.27 -14.96
C PRO A 49 8.03 -6.18 -14.49
N PHE A 50 7.19 -5.72 -13.56
CA PHE A 50 6.08 -6.48 -13.02
C PHE A 50 4.75 -5.86 -13.44
N ARG A 51 4.22 -6.40 -14.54
CA ARG A 51 2.97 -5.93 -15.15
C ARG A 51 1.76 -6.54 -14.46
N VAL A 52 0.73 -5.73 -14.24
CA VAL A 52 -0.53 -6.16 -13.62
C VAL A 52 -1.71 -5.40 -14.24
N SER A 53 -2.77 -6.14 -14.58
CA SER A 53 -4.03 -5.55 -15.00
C SER A 53 -5.00 -5.46 -13.83
N TYR A 54 -5.98 -4.56 -13.92
CA TYR A 54 -7.02 -4.46 -12.89
C TYR A 54 -7.76 -5.78 -12.66
N ARG A 55 -8.12 -6.50 -13.74
CA ARG A 55 -8.80 -7.80 -13.66
C ARG A 55 -7.95 -8.84 -12.93
N ASP A 56 -6.66 -8.90 -13.24
CA ASP A 56 -5.75 -9.84 -12.58
C ASP A 56 -5.55 -9.46 -11.12
N TYR A 57 -5.38 -8.16 -10.83
CA TYR A 57 -5.22 -7.63 -9.48
C TYR A 57 -6.41 -8.02 -8.59
N VAL A 58 -7.64 -7.66 -8.94
CA VAL A 58 -8.80 -7.95 -8.08
C VAL A 58 -9.04 -9.45 -7.90
N ARG A 59 -8.77 -10.27 -8.92
CA ARG A 59 -8.85 -11.73 -8.80
C ARG A 59 -7.81 -12.26 -7.82
N ILE A 60 -6.54 -11.88 -8.00
CA ILE A 60 -5.44 -12.37 -7.16
C ILE A 60 -5.60 -11.89 -5.71
N GLN A 61 -5.92 -10.61 -5.51
CA GLN A 61 -6.08 -10.04 -4.18
C GLN A 61 -7.29 -10.65 -3.45
N ARG A 62 -8.37 -10.97 -4.17
CA ARG A 62 -9.50 -11.73 -3.61
C ARG A 62 -9.04 -13.08 -3.07
N GLU A 63 -8.26 -13.86 -3.83
CA GLU A 63 -7.77 -15.16 -3.37
C GLU A 63 -6.86 -15.04 -2.15
N LYS A 64 -6.00 -14.00 -2.11
CA LYS A 64 -5.20 -13.69 -0.91
C LYS A 64 -6.08 -13.43 0.32
N GLU A 65 -7.12 -12.62 0.18
CA GLU A 65 -8.07 -12.33 1.27
C GLU A 65 -8.86 -13.56 1.71
N SER A 66 -9.30 -14.38 0.75
CA SER A 66 -9.95 -15.66 1.06
C SER A 66 -9.03 -16.58 1.86
N GLY A 67 -7.75 -16.66 1.52
CA GLY A 67 -6.75 -17.42 2.27
C GLY A 67 -6.57 -16.90 3.70
N VAL A 68 -6.39 -15.58 3.87
CA VAL A 68 -6.31 -14.94 5.19
C VAL A 68 -7.52 -15.30 6.05
N LYS A 69 -8.73 -15.12 5.51
CA LYS A 69 -9.97 -15.41 6.23
C LYS A 69 -10.07 -16.88 6.61
N ALA A 70 -9.73 -17.79 5.70
CA ALA A 70 -9.77 -19.23 5.95
C ALA A 70 -8.84 -19.63 7.10
N VAL A 71 -7.60 -19.15 7.10
CA VAL A 71 -6.62 -19.43 8.16
C VAL A 71 -7.07 -18.82 9.49
N SER A 72 -7.49 -17.54 9.51
CA SER A 72 -7.99 -16.90 10.73
C SER A 72 -9.17 -17.67 11.34
N SER A 73 -10.16 -18.06 10.52
CA SER A 73 -11.32 -18.80 10.99
C SER A 73 -10.97 -20.19 11.53
N ALA A 74 -10.02 -20.89 10.90
CA ALA A 74 -9.56 -22.19 11.39
C ALA A 74 -8.84 -22.09 12.75
N LEU A 75 -8.09 -21.00 12.97
CA LEU A 75 -7.27 -20.82 14.16
C LEU A 75 -7.94 -20.04 15.30
N VAL A 76 -9.10 -19.41 15.08
CA VAL A 76 -9.72 -18.48 16.07
C VAL A 76 -9.97 -19.11 17.45
N ARG A 77 -10.15 -20.44 17.53
CA ARG A 77 -10.36 -21.17 18.79
C ARG A 77 -9.16 -21.99 19.26
N SER A 78 -8.01 -21.85 18.61
CA SER A 78 -6.80 -22.61 18.93
C SER A 78 -6.18 -22.25 20.29
N GLY A 79 -6.53 -21.07 20.82
CA GLY A 79 -5.88 -20.49 22.00
C GLY A 79 -4.38 -20.31 21.77
N THR A 80 -3.99 -19.90 20.55
CA THR A 80 -2.57 -19.77 20.18
C THR A 80 -1.94 -18.60 20.94
N TYR A 81 -2.64 -17.48 21.07
CA TYR A 81 -2.11 -16.27 21.69
C TYR A 81 -1.63 -16.51 23.14
N GLU A 82 -2.42 -17.24 23.93
CA GLU A 82 -2.15 -17.55 25.33
C GLU A 82 -0.95 -18.49 25.52
N LYS A 83 -0.51 -19.14 24.44
CA LYS A 83 0.63 -20.08 24.42
C LYS A 83 1.88 -19.48 23.78
N LEU A 84 1.81 -18.25 23.28
CA LEU A 84 2.95 -17.59 22.64
C LEU A 84 4.04 -17.28 23.68
N ASP A 85 5.28 -17.38 23.23
CA ASP A 85 6.42 -16.88 24.01
C ASP A 85 6.23 -15.36 24.27
N PRO A 86 6.50 -14.87 25.51
CA PRO A 86 6.36 -13.46 25.83
C PRO A 86 7.13 -12.52 24.91
N ALA A 87 8.29 -12.93 24.39
CA ALA A 87 9.06 -12.14 23.43
C ALA A 87 8.35 -12.05 22.08
N HIS A 88 7.66 -13.13 21.65
CA HIS A 88 6.85 -13.11 20.43
C HIS A 88 5.64 -12.19 20.60
N VAL A 89 4.97 -12.23 21.76
CA VAL A 89 3.89 -11.29 22.09
C VAL A 89 4.40 -9.85 22.05
N ALA A 90 5.56 -9.56 22.64
CA ALA A 90 6.16 -8.22 22.61
C ALA A 90 6.49 -7.77 21.18
N ALA A 91 7.03 -8.67 20.35
CA ALA A 91 7.31 -8.39 18.95
C ALA A 91 6.03 -8.11 18.14
N SER A 92 4.93 -8.85 18.39
CA SER A 92 3.64 -8.59 17.76
C SER A 92 3.08 -7.22 18.13
N HIS A 93 3.18 -6.81 19.40
CA HIS A 93 2.77 -5.47 19.83
C HIS A 93 3.63 -4.38 19.19
N LEU A 94 4.94 -4.56 19.15
CA LEU A 94 5.85 -3.62 18.51
C LEU A 94 5.52 -3.48 17.02
N HIS A 95 5.39 -4.61 16.31
CA HIS A 95 5.04 -4.63 14.90
C HIS A 95 3.72 -3.89 14.66
N MET A 96 2.63 -4.36 15.25
CA MET A 96 1.30 -3.76 15.03
C MET A 96 1.24 -2.28 15.42
N GLY A 97 1.89 -1.89 16.53
CA GLY A 97 1.94 -0.51 16.99
C GLY A 97 2.82 0.42 16.15
N THR A 98 3.77 -0.12 15.37
CA THR A 98 4.71 0.69 14.58
C THR A 98 4.50 0.61 13.07
N THR A 99 3.86 -0.45 12.54
CA THR A 99 3.66 -0.63 11.09
C THR A 99 2.27 -0.24 10.62
N CYS A 100 1.23 -0.55 11.38
CA CYS A 100 -0.17 -0.40 10.93
C CYS A 100 -0.49 0.98 10.36
N MET A 101 -0.04 2.05 11.02
CA MET A 101 -0.27 3.41 10.55
C MET A 101 0.76 3.89 9.53
N VAL A 102 1.94 3.25 9.43
CA VAL A 102 2.87 3.47 8.31
C VAL A 102 2.23 2.97 7.02
N GLU A 103 1.62 1.79 7.04
CA GLU A 103 0.86 1.26 5.89
C GLU A 103 -0.24 2.23 5.47
N HIS A 104 -1.00 2.77 6.43
CA HIS A 104 -2.01 3.79 6.12
C HIS A 104 -1.41 5.08 5.54
N MET A 105 -0.28 5.55 6.07
CA MET A 105 0.45 6.70 5.52
C MET A 105 0.98 6.41 4.11
N ALA A 106 1.39 5.17 3.84
CA ALA A 106 1.86 4.72 2.55
C ALA A 106 0.74 4.76 1.49
N VAL A 107 -0.54 4.64 1.85
CA VAL A 107 -1.67 4.95 0.95
C VAL A 107 -1.56 6.37 0.38
N THR A 108 -1.21 7.34 1.22
CA THR A 108 -1.04 8.74 0.80
C THR A 108 0.23 8.93 -0.03
N MET A 109 1.31 8.22 0.30
CA MET A 109 2.52 8.20 -0.53
C MET A 109 2.22 7.66 -1.93
N GLN A 110 1.54 6.51 -2.03
CA GLN A 110 1.20 5.89 -3.30
C GLN A 110 0.21 6.76 -4.10
N SER A 111 -0.76 7.41 -3.44
CA SER A 111 -1.67 8.35 -4.13
C SER A 111 -0.94 9.54 -4.76
N ARG A 112 0.19 9.96 -4.17
CA ARG A 112 1.08 10.94 -4.79
C ARG A 112 1.65 10.42 -6.10
N PHE A 113 2.08 9.16 -6.16
CA PHE A 113 2.51 8.54 -7.41
C PHE A 113 1.35 8.41 -8.40
N CYS A 114 0.16 8.00 -7.96
CA CYS A 114 -1.03 7.95 -8.83
C CYS A 114 -1.27 9.27 -9.57
N ARG A 115 -1.07 10.40 -8.89
CA ARG A 115 -1.37 11.72 -9.44
C ARG A 115 -0.18 12.36 -10.16
N PHE A 116 1.02 12.26 -9.62
CA PHE A 116 2.13 13.12 -10.00
C PHE A 116 3.33 12.37 -10.59
N ALA A 117 3.34 11.03 -10.58
CA ALA A 117 4.46 10.31 -11.18
C ALA A 117 4.62 10.70 -12.66
N PRO A 118 5.87 10.80 -13.14
CA PRO A 118 6.22 11.47 -14.40
C PRO A 118 5.70 10.76 -15.65
N THR A 119 5.31 9.49 -15.54
CA THR A 119 4.79 8.69 -16.65
C THR A 119 3.51 7.96 -16.25
N PRO A 120 2.53 7.80 -17.15
CA PRO A 120 1.31 7.04 -16.89
C PRO A 120 1.58 5.59 -16.48
N ARG A 121 2.68 5.01 -16.95
CA ARG A 121 3.13 3.65 -16.57
C ARG A 121 3.33 3.54 -15.06
N TRP A 122 4.02 4.51 -14.45
CA TRP A 122 4.22 4.56 -13.01
C TRP A 122 2.93 4.96 -12.29
N ARG A 123 2.16 5.92 -12.81
CA ARG A 123 0.87 6.30 -12.19
C ARG A 123 -0.07 5.12 -12.03
N ASN A 124 -0.15 4.24 -13.04
CA ASN A 124 -0.93 3.00 -12.96
C ASN A 124 -0.43 2.05 -11.86
N LEU A 125 0.88 1.88 -11.70
CA LEU A 125 1.44 1.11 -10.59
C LEU A 125 1.14 1.73 -9.23
N GLY A 126 1.18 3.06 -9.13
CA GLY A 126 0.81 3.79 -7.92
C GLY A 126 -0.61 3.43 -7.46
N VAL A 127 -1.55 3.21 -8.40
CA VAL A 127 -2.92 2.81 -8.06
C VAL A 127 -2.94 1.44 -7.39
N PHE A 128 -2.20 0.46 -7.92
CA PHE A 128 -2.13 -0.87 -7.32
C PHE A 128 -1.39 -0.83 -5.98
N GLY A 129 -0.28 -0.11 -5.89
CA GLY A 129 0.42 0.13 -4.62
C GLY A 129 -0.52 0.74 -3.58
N MET A 130 -1.28 1.78 -3.93
CA MET A 130 -2.24 2.42 -3.03
C MET A 130 -3.30 1.44 -2.52
N LEU A 131 -3.80 0.54 -3.39
CA LEU A 131 -4.73 -0.50 -2.99
C LEU A 131 -4.08 -1.57 -2.12
N ASP A 132 -2.80 -1.90 -2.35
CA ASP A 132 -2.03 -2.82 -1.51
C ASP A 132 -1.83 -2.23 -0.11
N GLU A 133 -1.41 -0.97 0.03
CA GLU A 133 -1.22 -0.37 1.37
C GLU A 133 -2.55 -0.16 2.10
N THR A 134 -3.65 0.05 1.35
CA THR A 134 -5.00 0.07 1.93
C THR A 134 -5.33 -1.28 2.54
N ARG A 135 -5.03 -2.36 1.82
CA ARG A 135 -5.21 -3.74 2.30
C ARG A 135 -4.33 -4.02 3.51
N HIS A 136 -3.05 -3.64 3.49
CA HIS A 136 -2.12 -3.85 4.61
C HIS A 136 -2.63 -3.18 5.87
N ALA A 137 -2.96 -1.88 5.81
CA ALA A 137 -3.50 -1.15 6.95
C ALA A 137 -4.79 -1.77 7.50
N GLN A 138 -5.71 -2.17 6.63
CA GLN A 138 -6.97 -2.78 7.05
C GLN A 138 -6.78 -4.16 7.69
N LEU A 139 -5.83 -4.96 7.21
CA LEU A 139 -5.50 -6.26 7.79
C LEU A 139 -4.88 -6.11 9.18
N ASP A 140 -3.91 -5.21 9.34
CA ASP A 140 -3.26 -4.94 10.62
C ASP A 140 -4.28 -4.47 11.67
N LEU A 141 -5.17 -3.54 11.29
CA LEU A 141 -6.27 -3.08 12.14
C LEU A 141 -7.21 -4.23 12.51
N ARG A 142 -7.60 -5.06 11.55
CA ARG A 142 -8.51 -6.19 11.79
C ARG A 142 -7.90 -7.21 12.74
N PHE A 143 -6.65 -7.62 12.52
CA PHE A 143 -5.98 -8.60 13.39
C PHE A 143 -5.76 -8.04 14.79
N SER A 144 -5.33 -6.79 14.91
CA SER A 144 -5.16 -6.14 16.21
C SER A 144 -6.49 -6.03 16.95
N HIS A 145 -7.57 -5.66 16.25
CA HIS A 145 -8.91 -5.58 16.82
C HIS A 145 -9.38 -6.93 17.39
N ASP A 146 -9.17 -8.03 16.66
CA ASP A 146 -9.55 -9.36 17.14
C ASP A 146 -8.79 -9.75 18.43
N LEU A 147 -7.56 -9.25 18.60
CA LEU A 147 -6.68 -9.52 19.75
C LEU A 147 -6.89 -8.59 20.96
N LEU A 148 -7.69 -7.52 20.84
CA LEU A 148 -8.00 -6.60 21.94
C LEU A 148 -8.63 -7.32 23.15
N LYS A 149 -9.33 -8.43 22.91
CA LYS A 149 -9.97 -9.22 23.98
C LYS A 149 -8.96 -9.96 24.84
N GLN A 150 -7.78 -10.27 24.29
CA GLN A 150 -6.71 -10.98 24.96
C GLN A 150 -5.73 -9.99 25.59
N ASP A 151 -5.44 -8.88 24.91
CA ASP A 151 -4.48 -7.90 25.38
C ASP A 151 -4.84 -6.47 24.91
N PRO A 152 -5.18 -5.56 25.83
CA PRO A 152 -5.58 -4.20 25.47
C PRO A 152 -4.45 -3.38 24.84
N ARG A 153 -3.19 -3.84 24.91
CA ARG A 153 -2.07 -3.14 24.25
C ARG A 153 -2.20 -3.15 22.73
N PHE A 154 -2.98 -4.05 22.11
CA PHE A 154 -3.27 -3.99 20.68
C PHE A 154 -4.06 -2.74 20.24
N ASP A 155 -4.61 -1.95 21.18
CA ASP A 155 -5.14 -0.60 20.92
C ASP A 155 -4.07 0.33 20.33
N TRP A 156 -2.79 0.05 20.61
CA TRP A 156 -1.67 0.79 20.08
C TRP A 156 -1.49 0.63 18.57
N SER A 157 -2.10 -0.36 17.92
CA SER A 157 -2.05 -0.45 16.45
C SER A 157 -2.58 0.82 15.77
N GLN A 158 -3.62 1.43 16.35
CA GLN A 158 -4.12 2.73 15.93
C GLN A 158 -3.53 3.86 16.78
N LYS A 159 -3.59 3.72 18.10
CA LYS A 159 -3.29 4.82 19.04
C LYS A 159 -1.85 5.31 18.97
N ALA A 160 -0.88 4.42 18.72
CA ALA A 160 0.54 4.72 18.80
C ALA A 160 0.92 6.01 18.05
N PHE A 161 0.48 6.15 16.80
CA PHE A 161 0.85 7.28 15.94
C PHE A 161 0.24 8.62 16.38
N HIS A 162 -0.79 8.56 17.22
CA HIS A 162 -1.41 9.72 17.87
C HIS A 162 -0.76 10.09 19.21
N THR A 163 0.35 9.44 19.58
CA THR A 163 1.12 9.75 20.78
C THR A 163 2.45 10.45 20.46
N LYS A 164 3.14 10.86 21.53
CA LYS A 164 4.53 11.31 21.53
C LYS A 164 5.47 10.25 22.14
N GLU A 165 5.08 8.98 22.10
CA GLU A 165 5.96 7.88 22.48
C GLU A 165 7.21 7.92 21.57
N TRP A 166 8.40 7.77 22.16
CA TRP A 166 9.65 8.10 21.50
C TRP A 166 9.97 7.13 20.36
N GLY A 167 9.65 5.84 20.52
CA GLY A 167 9.81 4.83 19.47
C GLY A 167 8.92 5.12 18.28
N VAL A 168 7.67 5.51 18.50
CA VAL A 168 6.74 5.90 17.43
C VAL A 168 7.16 7.21 16.77
N LEU A 169 7.72 8.16 17.54
CA LEU A 169 8.31 9.37 16.95
C LEU A 169 9.48 9.03 16.03
N ALA A 170 10.36 8.09 16.41
CA ALA A 170 11.44 7.64 15.55
C ALA A 170 10.90 7.05 14.24
N VAL A 171 9.86 6.21 14.31
CA VAL A 171 9.22 5.63 13.11
C VAL A 171 8.60 6.71 12.22
N LYS A 172 7.94 7.72 12.79
CA LYS A 172 7.34 8.84 12.02
C LYS A 172 8.36 9.75 11.34
N ASN A 173 9.62 9.75 11.80
CA ASN A 173 10.70 10.59 11.26
C ASN A 173 11.64 9.83 10.32
N PHE A 174 11.39 8.54 10.09
CA PHE A 174 12.05 7.78 9.03
C PHE A 174 11.47 8.17 7.67
#